data_AF-A0A7J9EUC1-F1
#
_entry.id   AF-A0A7J9EUC1-F1
#
_cell.length_a   1.000
_cell.length_b   1.000
_cell.length_c   1.000
_cell.angle_alpha   90.00
_cell.angle_beta   90.00
_cell.angle_gamma   90.00
#
_symmetry.space_group_name_H-M   'P 1'
#
loop_
_entity.id
_entity.type
_entity.pdbx_description
1 polymer ?
#
loop_
_entity_poly.entity_id
_entity_poly.type
_entity_poly.pdbx_seq_one_letter_code
_entity_poly.pdbx_strand_id
1 'polypeptide(L)'
;MLFCIAGELRQLYKLTPIAVIGGSFFPGLAGHNISEAAAAGCAVLTGHHVGHFSHMVREMQQLNPLSVMQVSGKLELEKVLMELFADAKILESRQKAAKEAFHALSSAVVSSAWDVLNFHLLRQVIF
;
A
#
# COMPACT_ATOMS: atom_id res chain seq x y z
N MET A 1 5.64 3.31 15.40
CA MET A 1 4.75 2.31 14.78
C MET A 1 3.38 2.94 14.65
N LEU A 2 2.89 3.20 13.44
CA LEU A 2 1.56 3.78 13.24
C LEU A 2 0.55 2.66 13.02
N PHE A 3 -0.44 2.56 13.90
CA PHE A 3 -1.69 1.86 13.58
C PHE A 3 -2.52 2.82 12.72
N CYS A 4 -2.92 2.40 11.52
CA CYS A 4 -3.72 3.25 10.64
C CYS A 4 -5.07 3.56 11.31
N ILE A 5 -5.22 4.79 11.79
CA ILE A 5 -6.52 5.40 12.07
C ILE A 5 -6.82 6.26 10.84
N ALA A 6 -7.92 5.92 10.15
CA ALA A 6 -8.32 6.59 8.92
C ALA A 6 -8.49 8.11 9.13
N GLY A 7 -7.96 8.92 8.20
CA GLY A 7 -8.48 10.27 7.92
C GLY A 7 -7.66 11.49 8.32
N GLU A 8 -6.71 11.43 9.28
CA GLU A 8 -6.09 12.67 9.81
C GLU A 8 -4.56 12.72 9.90
N LEU A 9 -3.82 11.75 9.35
CA LEU A 9 -2.39 11.59 9.72
C LEU A 9 -1.36 11.75 8.59
N ARG A 10 -1.65 12.61 7.60
CA ARG A 10 -0.68 12.95 6.52
C ARG A 10 0.67 13.47 7.05
N GLN A 11 0.66 14.11 8.23
CA GLN A 11 1.88 14.58 8.91
C GLN A 11 2.59 13.48 9.72
N LEU A 12 1.88 12.50 10.29
CA LEU A 12 2.49 11.44 11.10
C LEU A 12 3.17 10.35 10.25
N TYR A 13 2.73 10.14 9.02
CA TYR A 13 3.42 9.21 8.11
C TYR A 13 4.84 9.68 7.74
N LYS A 14 5.11 10.99 7.73
CA LYS A 14 6.48 11.50 7.56
C LYS A 14 7.40 11.14 8.74
N LEU A 15 6.83 10.82 9.90
CA LEU A 15 7.56 10.50 11.13
C LEU A 15 7.55 9.01 11.47
N THR A 16 6.82 8.18 10.70
CA THR A 16 6.71 6.74 10.97
C THR A 16 7.16 5.93 9.75
N PRO A 17 8.35 5.31 9.79
CA PRO A 17 8.89 4.60 8.64
C PRO A 17 8.16 3.28 8.34
N ILE A 18 7.32 2.80 9.27
CA ILE A 18 6.61 1.52 9.21
C ILE A 18 5.12 1.74 9.54
N ALA A 19 4.24 1.25 8.66
CA ALA A 19 2.80 1.29 8.81
C ALA A 19 2.23 -0.14 8.89
N VAL A 20 1.48 -0.42 9.96
CA VAL A 20 0.77 -1.70 10.12
C VAL A 20 -0.72 -1.46 9.90
N ILE A 21 -1.29 -2.18 8.95
CA ILE A 21 -2.69 -2.01 8.54
C ILE A 21 -3.60 -2.76 9.52
N GLY A 22 -4.30 -2.02 10.37
CA GLY A 22 -5.28 -2.55 11.30
C GLY A 22 -6.41 -3.31 10.59
N GLY A 23 -7.11 -4.18 11.32
CA GLY A 23 -8.23 -4.97 10.78
C GLY A 23 -7.85 -6.07 9.78
N SER A 24 -6.61 -6.10 9.29
CA SER A 24 -6.16 -7.11 8.31
C SER A 24 -5.72 -8.45 8.93
N PHE A 25 -5.61 -8.50 10.26
CA PHE A 25 -5.15 -9.67 11.02
C PHE A 25 -6.28 -10.56 11.53
N PHE A 26 -7.52 -10.06 11.54
CA PHE A 26 -8.66 -10.78 12.11
C PHE A 26 -9.65 -11.19 11.01
N PRO A 27 -10.11 -12.44 10.99
CA PRO A 27 -11.16 -12.87 10.08
C PRO A 27 -12.46 -12.11 10.41
N GLY A 28 -13.13 -11.57 9.39
CA GLY A 28 -14.35 -10.76 9.53
C GLY A 28 -14.14 -9.25 9.48
N LEU A 29 -12.89 -8.78 9.50
CA LEU A 29 -12.53 -7.39 9.21
C LEU A 29 -11.84 -7.31 7.84
N ALA A 30 -12.07 -6.23 7.09
CA ALA A 30 -11.64 -6.11 5.69
C ALA A 30 -10.28 -5.39 5.52
N GLY A 31 -9.55 -5.11 6.60
CA GLY A 31 -8.40 -4.21 6.59
C GLY A 31 -8.77 -2.74 6.29
N HIS A 32 -7.74 -1.91 6.16
CA HIS A 32 -7.88 -0.49 5.80
C HIS A 32 -7.07 -0.15 4.55
N ASN A 33 -7.29 1.06 4.04
CA ASN A 33 -6.64 1.55 2.84
C ASN A 33 -5.10 1.59 3.02
N ILE A 34 -4.40 0.89 2.14
CA ILE A 34 -2.93 0.81 2.12
C ILE A 34 -2.29 1.94 1.32
N SER A 35 -3.07 2.63 0.48
CA SER A 35 -2.57 3.62 -0.46
C SER A 35 -1.94 4.81 0.25
N GLU A 36 -2.52 5.24 1.37
CA GLU A 36 -2.01 6.39 2.15
C GLU A 36 -0.64 6.10 2.74
N ALA A 37 -0.46 4.90 3.31
CA ALA A 37 0.81 4.46 3.87
C ALA A 37 1.89 4.31 2.79
N ALA A 38 1.53 3.72 1.65
CA ALA A 38 2.45 3.54 0.52
C ALA A 38 2.85 4.88 -0.11
N ALA A 39 1.89 5.79 -0.34
CA ALA A 39 2.12 7.13 -0.87
C ALA A 39 3.04 7.96 0.04
N ALA A 40 2.92 7.77 1.36
CA ALA A 40 3.76 8.46 2.33
C ALA A 40 5.17 7.87 2.46
N GLY A 41 5.47 6.75 1.79
CA GLY A 41 6.78 6.11 1.83
C GLY A 41 7.03 5.29 3.10
N CYS A 42 5.99 4.74 3.71
CA CYS A 42 6.12 3.79 4.80
C CYS A 42 6.36 2.37 4.26
N ALA A 43 7.09 1.54 5.00
CA ALA A 43 7.04 0.10 4.81
C ALA A 43 5.66 -0.40 5.24
N VAL A 44 4.94 -1.05 4.33
CA VAL A 44 3.53 -1.46 4.54
C VAL A 44 3.48 -2.92 4.98
N LEU A 45 2.92 -3.15 6.17
CA LEU A 45 2.66 -4.48 6.70
C LEU A 45 1.16 -4.70 6.86
N THR A 46 0.67 -5.84 6.39
CA THR A 46 -0.73 -6.25 6.55
C THR A 46 -0.81 -7.67 7.08
N GLY A 47 -1.95 -8.04 7.64
CA GLY A 47 -2.36 -9.43 7.73
C GLY A 47 -2.88 -9.95 6.39
N HIS A 48 -3.37 -11.18 6.39
CA HIS A 48 -3.88 -11.84 5.18
C HIS A 48 -5.32 -11.41 4.82
N HIS A 49 -6.05 -10.83 5.76
CA HIS A 49 -7.47 -10.46 5.60
C HIS A 49 -7.61 -9.02 5.10
N VAL A 50 -7.24 -8.78 3.84
CA VAL A 50 -7.24 -7.43 3.23
C VAL A 50 -8.52 -7.09 2.45
N GLY A 51 -9.54 -7.95 2.50
CA GLY A 51 -10.89 -7.67 1.98
C GLY A 51 -10.92 -6.97 0.61
N HIS A 52 -11.53 -5.78 0.57
CA HIS A 52 -11.66 -4.95 -0.63
C HIS A 52 -10.31 -4.48 -1.20
N PHE A 53 -9.25 -4.46 -0.39
CA PHE A 53 -7.91 -4.02 -0.79
C PHE A 53 -7.04 -5.17 -1.33
N SER A 54 -7.56 -6.40 -1.39
CA SER A 54 -6.84 -7.58 -1.92
C SER A 54 -6.30 -7.38 -3.33
N HIS A 55 -7.07 -6.74 -4.21
CA HIS A 55 -6.63 -6.43 -5.57
C HIS A 55 -5.41 -5.51 -5.58
N MET A 56 -5.48 -4.40 -4.82
CA MET A 56 -4.40 -3.44 -4.73
C MET A 56 -3.14 -4.04 -4.12
N VAL A 57 -3.27 -4.85 -3.05
CA VAL A 57 -2.14 -5.58 -2.45
C VAL A 57 -1.47 -6.47 -3.50
N ARG A 58 -2.26 -7.23 -4.26
CA ARG A 58 -1.75 -8.13 -5.30
C ARG A 58 -1.03 -7.36 -6.41
N GLU A 59 -1.63 -6.28 -6.93
CA GLU A 59 -1.01 -5.48 -7.99
C GLU A 59 0.29 -4.82 -7.52
N MET A 60 0.31 -4.26 -6.31
CA MET A 60 1.53 -3.70 -5.74
C MET A 60 2.63 -4.76 -5.59
N GLN A 61 2.29 -5.95 -5.08
CA GLN A 61 3.23 -7.07 -4.96
C GLN A 61 3.73 -7.58 -6.32
N GLN A 62 2.90 -7.53 -7.36
CA GLN A 62 3.30 -7.87 -8.74
C GLN A 62 4.28 -6.85 -9.32
N LEU A 63 4.06 -5.56 -9.06
CA LEU A 63 4.96 -4.48 -9.47
C LEU A 63 6.30 -4.57 -8.74
N ASN A 64 6.24 -4.82 -7.42
CA ASN A 64 7.43 -5.03 -6.61
C ASN A 64 7.08 -5.94 -5.41
N PRO A 65 7.65 -7.16 -5.31
CA PRO A 65 7.37 -8.06 -4.19
C PRO A 65 7.73 -7.50 -2.81
N LEU A 66 8.56 -6.45 -2.77
CA LEU A 66 8.94 -5.78 -1.53
C LEU A 66 7.91 -4.75 -1.06
N SER A 67 6.95 -4.36 -1.90
CA SER A 67 6.03 -3.23 -1.67
C SER A 67 5.07 -3.42 -0.50
N VAL A 68 4.54 -4.64 -0.31
CA VAL A 68 3.61 -4.97 0.77
C VAL A 68 4.00 -6.31 1.38
N MET A 69 4.22 -6.32 2.69
CA MET A 69 4.52 -7.54 3.44
C MET A 69 3.27 -8.05 4.16
N GLN A 70 2.85 -9.26 3.82
CA GLN A 70 1.77 -9.94 4.54
C GLN A 70 2.35 -10.83 5.63
N VAL A 71 1.79 -10.74 6.82
CA VAL A 71 2.20 -11.51 8.01
C VAL A 71 0.99 -12.25 8.60
N SER A 72 1.21 -13.43 9.14
CA SER A 72 0.16 -14.39 9.52
C SER A 72 -0.34 -14.19 10.95
N GLY A 73 0.47 -13.59 11.82
CA GLY A 73 0.11 -13.42 13.22
C GLY A 73 1.14 -12.64 14.03
N LYS A 74 0.91 -12.59 15.35
CA LYS A 74 1.66 -11.76 16.29
C LYS A 74 3.17 -12.04 16.29
N LEU A 75 3.56 -13.31 16.39
CA LEU A 75 4.98 -13.69 16.45
C LEU A 75 5.75 -13.30 15.18
N GLU A 76 5.12 -13.49 14.02
CA GLU A 76 5.72 -13.12 12.74
C GLU A 76 5.82 -11.60 12.60
N LEU A 77 4.77 -10.87 13.00
CA LEU A 77 4.78 -9.42 13.02
C LEU A 77 5.89 -8.88 13.94
N GLU A 78 6.04 -9.42 15.14
CA GLU A 78 7.12 -9.03 16.07
C GLU A 78 8.50 -9.26 15.46
N LYS A 79 8.73 -10.43 14.87
CA LYS A 79 9.99 -10.77 14.19
C LYS A 79 10.31 -9.79 13.07
N VAL A 80 9.34 -9.54 12.18
CA VAL A 80 9.50 -8.60 11.05
C VAL A 80 9.78 -7.19 11.54
N LEU A 81 9.05 -6.73 12.56
CA LEU A 81 9.29 -5.40 13.13
C LEU A 81 10.71 -5.30 13.68
N MET A 82 11.18 -6.31 14.43
CA MET A 82 12.56 -6.32 14.92
C MET A 82 13.58 -6.26 13.78
N GLU A 83 13.38 -7.02 12.69
CA GLU A 83 14.25 -7.00 11.51
C GLU A 83 14.30 -5.62 10.85
N LEU A 84 13.12 -5.00 10.64
CA LEU A 84 13.02 -3.65 10.07
C LEU A 84 13.62 -2.57 10.96
N PHE A 85 13.59 -2.74 12.28
CA PHE A 85 14.26 -1.84 13.21
C PHE A 85 15.77 -2.07 13.31
N ALA A 86 16.25 -3.30 13.07
CA ALA A 86 17.67 -3.64 13.13
C ALA A 86 18.43 -3.23 11.86
N ASP A 87 17.80 -3.27 10.68
CA ASP A 87 18.45 -2.96 9.41
C ASP A 87 17.73 -1.85 8.65
N ALA A 88 18.32 -0.65 8.70
CA ALA A 88 17.82 0.53 8.01
C ALA A 88 17.80 0.37 6.48
N LYS A 89 18.68 -0.45 5.89
CA LYS A 89 18.68 -0.69 4.43
C LYS A 89 17.50 -1.57 4.02
N ILE A 90 17.18 -2.59 4.81
CA ILE A 90 15.99 -3.42 4.57
C ILE A 90 14.74 -2.54 4.66
N LEU A 91 14.64 -1.71 5.69
CA LEU A 91 13.55 -0.76 5.86
C LEU A 91 13.43 0.20 4.67
N GLU A 92 14.53 0.86 4.28
CA GLU A 92 14.55 1.80 3.16
C GLU A 92 14.15 1.13 1.84
N SER A 93 14.62 -0.10 1.59
CA SER A 93 14.24 -0.86 0.39
C SER A 93 12.74 -1.12 0.32
N ARG A 94 12.12 -1.43 1.46
CA ARG A 94 10.67 -1.68 1.58
C ARG A 94 9.87 -0.39 1.42
N GLN A 95 10.33 0.71 2.03
CA GLN A 95 9.72 2.04 1.89
C GLN A 95 9.72 2.51 0.43
N LYS A 96 10.87 2.36 -0.23
CA LYS A 96 11.04 2.70 -1.64
C LYS A 96 10.13 1.85 -2.53
N ALA A 97 10.14 0.53 -2.33
CA ALA A 97 9.29 -0.39 -3.06
C ALA A 97 7.79 -0.07 -2.92
N ALA A 98 7.33 0.23 -1.70
CA ALA A 98 5.93 0.59 -1.45
C ALA A 98 5.53 1.87 -2.21
N LYS A 99 6.38 2.89 -2.13
CA LYS A 99 6.17 4.18 -2.79
C LYS A 99 6.17 4.06 -4.31
N GLU A 100 7.14 3.36 -4.87
CA GLU A 100 7.26 3.13 -6.32
C GLU A 100 6.09 2.33 -6.86
N ALA A 101 5.71 1.23 -6.19
CA ALA A 101 4.57 0.41 -6.59
C ALA A 101 3.27 1.23 -6.56
N PHE A 102 3.06 2.06 -5.53
CA PHE A 102 1.90 2.93 -5.45
C PHE A 102 1.88 3.99 -6.57
N HIS A 103 3.01 4.64 -6.85
CA HIS A 103 3.10 5.63 -7.93
C HIS A 103 2.82 4.99 -9.29
N ALA A 104 3.44 3.84 -9.59
CA ALA A 104 3.24 3.13 -10.84
C ALA A 104 1.78 2.70 -11.02
N LEU A 105 1.16 2.15 -9.97
CA LEU A 105 -0.25 1.75 -10.00
C LEU A 105 -1.17 2.98 -10.20
N SER A 106 -0.93 4.07 -9.48
CA SER A 106 -1.72 5.29 -9.60
C SER A 106 -1.61 5.91 -11.00
N SER A 107 -0.41 5.97 -11.57
CA SER A 107 -0.19 6.47 -12.93
C SER A 107 -0.88 5.61 -13.99
N ALA A 108 -0.87 4.27 -13.83
CA ALA A 108 -1.54 3.36 -14.74
C ALA A 108 -3.08 3.56 -14.73
N VAL A 109 -3.66 3.76 -13.54
CA VAL A 109 -5.10 4.05 -13.39
C VAL A 109 -5.47 5.37 -14.05
N VAL A 110 -4.67 6.42 -13.83
CA VAL A 110 -4.90 7.74 -14.45
C VAL A 110 -4.79 7.67 -15.97
N SER A 111 -3.78 6.99 -16.50
CA SER A 111 -3.61 6.80 -17.95
C SER A 111 -4.80 6.05 -18.54
N SER A 112 -5.22 4.96 -17.92
CA SER A 112 -6.35 4.15 -18.41
C SER A 112 -7.66 4.94 -18.41
N ALA A 113 -7.91 5.73 -17.35
CA ALA A 113 -9.08 6.61 -17.30
C ALA A 113 -9.03 7.69 -18.38
N TRP A 114 -7.85 8.27 -18.63
CA TRP A 114 -7.64 9.25 -19.69
C TRP A 114 -7.89 8.65 -21.08
N ASP A 115 -7.40 7.44 -21.35
CA ASP A 115 -7.59 6.75 -22.62
C ASP A 115 -9.07 6.46 -22.89
N VAL A 116 -9.81 6.03 -21.85
CA VAL A 116 -11.26 5.82 -21.95
C VAL A 116 -11.99 7.13 -22.22
N LEU A 117 -11.67 8.21 -21.49
CA LEU A 117 -12.31 9.51 -21.70
C LEU A 117 -12.01 10.06 -23.09
N ASN A 118 -10.76 10.01 -23.52
CA ASN A 118 -10.33 10.48 -24.83
C ASN A 118 -11.02 9.68 -25.96
N PHE A 119 -11.11 8.36 -25.82
CA PHE A 119 -11.83 7.50 -26.77
C PHE A 119 -13.30 7.89 -26.93
N HIS A 120 -13.99 8.19 -25.83
CA HIS A 120 -15.42 8.56 -25.87
C HIS A 120 -15.65 10.01 -26.33
N LEU A 121 -14.81 10.95 -25.92
CA LEU A 121 -14.91 12.35 -26.32
C LEU A 121 -14.58 12.55 -27.80
N LEU A 122 -13.55 11.88 -28.33
CA LEU A 122 -13.21 11.95 -29.76
C LEU A 122 -14.29 11.32 -30.65
N ARG A 123 -15.06 10.34 -30.14
CA ARG A 123 -16.22 9.79 -30.86
C ARG A 123 -17.42 10.74 -30.93
N GLN A 124 -17.59 11.65 -29.97
CA GLN A 124 -18.71 12.59 -29.97
C GLN A 124 -18.47 13.86 -30.81
N VAL A 125 -17.23 14.12 -31.24
CA VAL A 125 -16.88 15.32 -32.03
C VAL A 125 -16.79 15.03 -33.54
N ILE A 126 -16.85 13.75 -33.95
CA ILE A 126 -16.70 13.33 -35.36
C ILE A 126 -18.01 12.74 -35.96
N PHE A 127 -19.17 13.00 -35.33
CA PHE A 127 -20.49 12.74 -35.93
C PHE A 127 -21.43 13.92 -35.74
#